data_AF-A0A645IXA3-F1
#
_entry.id   AF-A0A645IXA3-F1
#
_cell.length_a   1.000
_cell.length_b   1.000
_cell.length_c   1.000
_cell.angle_alpha   90.00
_cell.angle_beta   90.00
_cell.angle_gamma   90.00
#
_symmetry.space_group_name_H-M   'P 1'
#
loop_
_entity.id
_entity.type
_entity.pdbx_description
1 polymer ?
#
loop_
_entity_poly.entity_id
_entity_poly.type
_entity_poly.pdbx_seq_one_letter_code
_entity_poly.pdbx_strand_id
1 'polypeptide(L)' 'MEKSQIHTIVPLKKNLEENIAVLKAAFEYKGVSVVLACRECIQTARRKKSKN' A
#
# COMPACT_ATOMS: atom_id res chain seq x y z
N MET A 1 -7.18 25.38 1.35
CA MET A 1 -7.56 24.01 1.70
C MET A 1 -6.60 23.09 0.99
N GLU A 2 -5.58 22.63 1.71
CA GLU A 2 -4.48 21.84 1.14
C GLU A 2 -5.00 20.44 0.80
N LYS A 3 -4.82 20.00 -0.45
CA LYS A 3 -5.21 18.67 -0.89
C LYS A 3 -4.24 17.66 -0.25
N SER A 4 -4.65 17.04 0.85
CA SER A 4 -3.99 15.84 1.35
C SER A 4 -4.18 14.71 0.34
N GLN A 5 -3.09 14.25 -0.29
CA GLN A 5 -3.12 13.07 -1.14
C GLN A 5 -2.96 11.81 -0.29
N ILE A 6 -4.07 11.09 -0.11
CA ILE A 6 -4.08 9.80 0.59
C ILE A 6 -4.13 8.70 -0.47
N HIS A 7 -3.11 7.85 -0.49
CA HIS A 7 -3.01 6.70 -1.38
C HIS A 7 -3.09 5.42 -0.57
N THR A 8 -3.98 4.50 -0.94
CA THR A 8 -4.02 3.16 -0.32
C THR A 8 -3.40 2.16 -1.27
N ILE A 9 -2.40 1.40 -0.81
CA ILE A 9 -1.70 0.40 -1.60
C ILE A 9 -1.79 -0.97 -0.96
N VAL A 10 -1.74 -2.01 -1.79
CA VAL A 10 -1.70 -3.40 -1.32
C VAL A 10 -0.27 -3.94 -1.52
N PRO A 11 0.55 -4.06 -0.46
CA PRO A 11 1.94 -4.51 -0.57
C PRO A 11 2.05 -6.03 -0.82
N LEU A 12 1.70 -6.44 -2.03
CA LEU A 12 1.85 -7.79 -2.58
C LEU A 12 2.82 -7.75 -3.77
N LYS A 13 3.54 -8.87 -4.00
CA LYS A 13 4.47 -9.00 -5.14
C LYS A 13 3.82 -8.71 -6.49
N LYS A 14 2.54 -9.05 -6.66
CA LYS A 14 1.79 -8.82 -7.90
C LYS A 14 1.52 -7.33 -8.18
N ASN A 15 1.53 -6.49 -7.15
CA ASN A 15 1.31 -5.05 -7.23
C ASN A 15 2.63 -4.28 -7.08
N LEU A 16 3.79 -4.92 -7.26
CA LEU A 16 5.09 -4.28 -7.03
C LEU A 16 5.27 -3.04 -7.91
N GLU A 17 4.95 -3.15 -9.20
CA GLU A 17 5.08 -2.05 -10.16
C GLU A 17 4.15 -0.87 -9.84
N GLU A 18 2.90 -1.17 -9.50
CA GLU A 18 1.91 -0.18 -9.07
C GLU A 18 2.33 0.53 -7.77
N ASN A 19 2.81 -0.24 -6.80
CA ASN A 19 3.30 0.30 -5.53
C ASN A 19 4.49 1.24 -5.76
N ILE A 20 5.43 0.86 -6.64
CA ILE A 20 6.57 1.70 -7.02
C ILE A 20 6.10 2.98 -7.70
N ALA A 21 5.12 2.91 -8.60
CA ALA A 21 4.57 4.08 -9.28
C ALA A 21 3.91 5.05 -8.30
N VAL A 22 3.10 4.54 -7.36
CA VAL A 22 2.46 5.35 -6.31
C VAL A 22 3.50 6.00 -5.40
N LEU A 23 4.52 5.24 -4.99
CA LEU A 23 5.63 5.77 -4.18
C LEU A 23 6.39 6.87 -4.90
N LYS A 24 6.73 6.68 -6.19
CA LYS A 24 7.39 7.72 -7.01
C LYS A 24 6.55 8.99 -7.08
N ALA A 25 5.25 8.86 -7.40
CA ALA A 25 4.35 10.00 -7.46
C ALA A 25 4.23 10.72 -6.10
N ALA A 26 4.23 9.97 -4.99
CA ALA A 26 4.19 10.53 -3.64
C ALA A 26 5.48 11.29 -3.29
N PHE A 27 6.65 10.85 -3.77
CA PHE A 27 7.94 11.54 -3.60
C PHE A 27 8.08 12.79 -4.47
N GLU A 28 7.50 12.79 -5.67
CA GLU A 28 7.52 13.96 -6.57
C GLU A 28 6.58 15.08 -6.08
N TYR A 29 5.59 14.74 -5.26
CA TYR A 29 4.68 15.70 -4.66
C TYR A 29 5.40 16.55 -3.59
N LYS A 30 5.39 17.87 -3.76
CA LYS A 30 6.06 18.83 -2.85
C LYS A 30 5.31 19.08 -1.52
N GLY A 31 4.21 18.37 -1.28
CA GLY A 31 3.37 18.51 -0.09
C GLY A 31 3.27 17.23 0.73
N VAL A 32 2.32 17.17 1.67
CA VAL A 32 2.11 15.97 2.49
C VAL A 32 1.39 14.90 1.68
N SER A 33 2.11 13.82 1.39
CA SER A 33 1.58 12.58 0.81
C SER A 33 1.45 11.52 1.90
N VAL A 34 0.25 10.94 2.05
CA VAL A 34 0.01 9.84 3.00
C VAL A 34 -0.20 8.56 2.20
N VAL A 35 0.70 7.58 2.37
CA VAL A 35 0.57 6.26 1.74
C VAL A 35 0.21 5.21 2.80
N LEU A 36 -0.98 4.63 2.70
CA LEU A 36 -1.49 3.61 3.61
C LEU A 36 -1.36 2.22 2.96
N ALA A 37 -0.48 1.40 3.50
CA ALA A 37 -0.27 0.05 3.02
C ALA A 37 -1.21 -0.94 3.72
N CYS A 38 -2.34 -1.27 3.08
CA CYS A 38 -3.33 -2.21 3.59
C CYS A 38 -3.13 -3.60 2.97
N ARG A 39 -2.79 -4.61 3.79
CA ARG A 39 -2.81 -6.02 3.39
C ARG A 39 -3.39 -6.89 4.49
N GLU A 40 -3.87 -8.08 4.11
CA GLU A 40 -4.23 -9.10 5.10
C GLU A 40 -3.02 -9.38 6.00
N CYS A 41 -3.26 -9.39 7.31
CA CYS A 41 -2.21 -9.73 8.27
C CYS A 41 -1.66 -11.11 7.94
N ILE A 42 -0.33 -11.23 7.85
CA ILE A 42 0.36 -12.49 7.52
C ILE A 42 -0.07 -13.60 8.50
N GLN A 43 -0.34 -13.27 9.76
CA GLN A 43 -0.82 -14.23 10.74
C GLN A 43 -2.22 -14.77 10.39
N THR A 44 -3.13 -13.92 9.92
CA THR A 44 -4.48 -14.32 9.48
C THR A 44 -4.40 -15.20 8.24
N ALA A 45 -3.57 -14.84 7.27
CA ALA A 45 -3.34 -15.64 6.06
C ALA A 45 -2.79 -17.04 6.39
N ARG A 46 -1.85 -17.14 7.33
CA ARG A 46 -1.29 -18.43 7.80
C ARG A 46 -2.35 -19.29 8.50
N ARG A 47 -3.22 -18.71 9.32
CA ARG A 47 -4.32 -19.43 10.00
C ARG A 47 -5.33 -20.02 9.01
N LYS A 48 -5.64 -19.32 7.91
CA LYS A 48 -6.51 -19.85 6.84
C LYS A 48 -5.88 -21.07 6.13
N LYS A 49 -4.57 -21.04 5.90
CA LYS A 49 -3.83 -22.14 5.24
C LYS A 49 -3.74 -23.43 6.07
N SER A 50 -3.78 -23.33 7.39
CA SER A 50 -3.68 -24.48 8.31
C SER A 50 -4.99 -25.27 8.48
N LYS A 51 -6.11 -24.78 7.92
CA LYS A 51 -7.43 -25.38 8.06
C LYS A 51 -7.88 -26.19 6.84
N ASN A 52 -6.97 -26.44 5.90
CA ASN A 52 -7.16 -27.27 4.72
C ASN A 52 -6.13 -28.39 4.70
#